data_AF-A0A8I6ARX8-F1
#
_entry.id   AF-A0A8I6ARX8-F1
#
_cell.length_a   1.000
_cell.length_b   1.000
_cell.length_c   1.000
_cell.angle_alpha   90.00
_cell.angle_beta   90.00
_cell.angle_gamma   90.00
#
_symmetry.space_group_name_H-M   'P 1'
#
loop_
_entity.id
_entity.type
_entity.pdbx_description
1 polymer ?
#
loop_
_entity_poly.entity_id
_entity_poly.type
_entity_poly.pdbx_seq_one_letter_code
_entity_poly.pdbx_strand_id
1 'polypeptide(L)'
;MKVKKGGGGTGPGAEPVPGASNRSVEPTREPGAEAESGSESEPEPGPGPRLGPLQGKQPIGPEDVLGLQRITGDYLCSPEENIYKIDFVRFKIRDMDSGTVLFEIKKPPVSERLPINRRDLDPNAGRFVRYQFTPAFLRLRQVGATVEFTVGDKPVNNFRMIERHYFRNQLLKSFDFHFGFCIPSSKNTCEHIYDFPPLSEELILKSKGLAQGPDLCPGWTSLAVSEMIRHPYETQSDSFYFVDDRLVMHNKADYSYSGTP
;
A
#
# COMPACT_ATOMS: atom_id res chain seq x y z
N MET A 1 -54.75 26.34 6.85
CA MET A 1 -56.19 26.54 6.60
C MET A 1 -56.42 26.63 5.10
N LYS A 2 -57.32 25.79 4.57
CA LYS A 2 -58.03 25.77 3.26
C LYS A 2 -57.35 26.45 2.03
N VAL A 3 -56.94 25.72 0.98
CA VAL A 3 -57.73 24.93 -0.03
C VAL A 3 -58.18 25.78 -1.24
N LYS A 4 -58.20 25.10 -2.42
CA LYS A 4 -58.98 25.36 -3.66
C LYS A 4 -58.32 26.31 -4.68
N LYS A 5 -58.48 26.13 -5.99
CA LYS A 5 -59.00 25.07 -6.88
C LYS A 5 -58.88 25.61 -8.31
N GLY A 6 -58.79 24.68 -9.27
CA GLY A 6 -59.50 24.76 -10.55
C GLY A 6 -58.76 25.52 -11.66
N GLY A 7 -58.79 25.06 -12.90
CA GLY A 7 -59.50 23.93 -13.49
C GLY A 7 -59.70 24.17 -14.99
N GLY A 8 -59.77 23.08 -15.77
CA GLY A 8 -60.33 22.99 -17.13
C GLY A 8 -59.53 23.66 -18.24
N GLY A 9 -59.42 23.14 -19.45
CA GLY A 9 -59.99 21.94 -20.05
C GLY A 9 -59.69 21.89 -21.56
N THR A 10 -59.43 20.67 -22.04
CA THR A 10 -59.85 20.05 -23.32
C THR A 10 -59.65 20.76 -24.67
N GLY A 11 -58.91 20.09 -25.58
CA GLY A 11 -59.06 20.24 -27.03
C GLY A 11 -57.95 19.54 -27.84
N PRO A 12 -58.22 18.56 -28.74
CA PRO A 12 -57.25 17.54 -29.15
C PRO A 12 -56.72 17.66 -30.60
N GLY A 13 -55.62 16.95 -30.91
CA GLY A 13 -55.34 16.47 -32.27
C GLY A 13 -53.86 16.41 -32.70
N ALA A 14 -53.44 15.22 -33.14
CA ALA A 14 -52.23 14.85 -33.91
C ALA A 14 -50.96 14.41 -33.14
N GLU A 15 -50.62 13.12 -33.29
CA GLU A 15 -49.33 12.49 -32.90
C GLU A 15 -48.17 12.95 -33.81
N PRO A 16 -46.92 13.01 -33.31
CA PRO A 16 -45.96 11.90 -33.58
C PRO A 16 -44.87 11.64 -32.50
N VAL A 17 -44.44 10.35 -32.41
CA VAL A 17 -43.06 9.83 -32.16
C VAL A 17 -42.43 10.02 -30.75
N PRO A 18 -41.75 8.99 -30.17
CA PRO A 18 -41.45 8.94 -28.74
C PRO A 18 -40.19 9.75 -28.37
N GLY A 19 -40.39 10.77 -27.54
CA GLY A 19 -39.33 11.57 -26.96
C GLY A 19 -38.71 10.93 -25.72
N ALA A 20 -37.42 10.64 -25.84
CA ALA A 20 -36.37 10.66 -24.80
C ALA A 20 -36.79 10.31 -23.37
N SER A 21 -36.46 9.09 -22.96
CA SER A 21 -36.28 8.74 -21.56
C SER A 21 -35.16 9.58 -20.96
N ASN A 22 -35.52 10.46 -20.03
CA ASN A 22 -34.60 11.05 -19.06
C ASN A 22 -34.00 9.91 -18.21
N ARG A 23 -32.86 9.38 -18.65
CA ARG A 23 -31.96 8.66 -17.75
C ARG A 23 -31.08 9.69 -17.07
N SER A 24 -31.44 10.02 -15.84
CA SER A 24 -30.54 10.58 -14.85
C SER A 24 -29.30 9.68 -14.79
N VAL A 25 -28.17 10.21 -15.24
CA VAL A 25 -26.87 9.54 -15.17
C VAL A 25 -26.42 9.63 -13.72
N GLU A 26 -26.57 8.52 -12.98
CA GLU A 26 -25.82 8.32 -11.74
C GLU A 26 -24.33 8.23 -12.05
N PRO A 27 -23.43 8.80 -11.23
CA PRO A 27 -22.00 8.66 -11.42
C PRO A 27 -21.60 7.21 -11.13
N THR A 28 -21.08 6.53 -12.14
CA THR A 28 -20.48 5.21 -12.04
C THR A 28 -19.38 5.24 -10.97
N ARG A 29 -19.61 4.54 -9.85
CA ARG A 29 -18.56 4.27 -8.86
C ARG A 29 -17.57 3.28 -9.48
N GLU A 30 -16.33 3.71 -9.67
CA GLU A 30 -15.25 2.78 -9.98
C GLU A 30 -15.01 1.83 -8.80
N PRO A 31 -14.67 0.55 -9.06
CA PRO A 31 -14.39 -0.41 -7.99
C PRO A 31 -13.11 0.01 -7.25
N GLY A 32 -13.22 0.20 -5.94
CA GLY A 32 -12.10 0.53 -5.08
C GLY A 32 -11.18 -0.68 -4.84
N ALA A 33 -9.92 -0.40 -4.51
CA ALA A 33 -8.93 -1.40 -4.15
C ALA A 33 -9.35 -2.20 -2.91
N GLU A 34 -9.22 -3.53 -2.96
CA GLU A 34 -9.47 -4.42 -1.83
C GLU A 34 -8.13 -4.87 -1.20
N ALA A 35 -8.09 -5.12 0.10
CA ALA A 35 -6.97 -5.80 0.74
C ALA A 35 -7.53 -6.99 1.51
N GLU A 36 -7.05 -8.17 1.19
CA GLU A 36 -7.40 -9.39 1.91
C GLU A 36 -6.33 -9.71 2.95
N SER A 37 -6.77 -9.89 4.18
CA SER A 37 -6.02 -10.56 5.24
C SER A 37 -6.30 -12.06 5.14
N GLY A 38 -5.78 -12.70 4.10
CA GLY A 38 -5.97 -14.14 3.86
C GLY A 38 -4.86 -14.99 4.51
N SER A 39 -5.26 -15.96 5.31
CA SER A 39 -4.40 -17.01 5.85
C SER A 39 -4.61 -18.30 5.06
N GLU A 40 -3.77 -18.59 4.06
CA GLU A 40 -3.74 -19.90 3.39
C GLU A 40 -2.30 -20.35 3.06
N SER A 41 -2.16 -21.68 3.05
CA SER A 41 -0.97 -22.52 3.25
C SER A 41 0.14 -22.43 2.19
N GLU A 42 1.38 -22.49 2.68
CA GLU A 42 2.64 -22.51 1.92
C GLU A 42 2.81 -23.75 0.99
N PRO A 43 3.58 -23.63 -0.11
CA PRO A 43 4.03 -24.78 -0.90
C PRO A 43 5.20 -25.52 -0.25
N GLU A 44 5.30 -26.83 -0.50
CA GLU A 44 6.27 -27.80 0.03
C GLU A 44 7.75 -27.34 0.06
N PRO A 45 8.54 -27.81 1.06
CA PRO A 45 9.87 -27.27 1.34
C PRO A 45 10.91 -27.76 0.33
N GLY A 46 11.41 -26.84 -0.50
CA GLY A 46 12.68 -26.97 -1.19
C GLY A 46 13.88 -26.91 -0.22
N PRO A 47 15.12 -27.17 -0.70
CA PRO A 47 16.30 -27.17 0.15
C PRO A 47 16.45 -25.81 0.86
N GLY A 48 16.59 -25.86 2.19
CA GLY A 48 16.39 -24.73 3.10
C GLY A 48 17.14 -23.43 2.75
N PRO A 49 16.62 -22.27 3.20
CA PRO A 49 17.12 -20.97 2.78
C PRO A 49 18.56 -20.73 3.24
N ARG A 50 19.40 -20.29 2.30
CA ARG A 50 20.70 -19.70 2.61
C ARG A 50 20.46 -18.46 3.47
N LEU A 51 21.10 -18.38 4.63
CA LEU A 51 21.02 -17.23 5.53
C LEU A 51 21.32 -15.93 4.76
N GLY A 52 20.40 -14.97 4.82
CA GLY A 52 20.57 -13.67 4.19
C GLY A 52 21.65 -12.84 4.91
N PRO A 53 22.22 -11.81 4.26
CA PRO A 53 23.38 -11.07 4.77
C PRO A 53 23.19 -10.39 6.14
N LEU A 54 21.94 -10.21 6.59
CA LEU A 54 21.60 -9.53 7.84
C LEU A 54 20.98 -10.46 8.90
N GLN A 55 20.73 -11.75 8.60
CA GLN A 55 20.23 -12.70 9.60
C GLN A 55 21.31 -12.90 10.70
N GLY A 56 21.06 -12.37 11.90
CA GLY A 56 21.93 -12.53 13.07
C GLY A 56 22.77 -11.30 13.44
N LYS A 57 22.69 -10.19 12.70
CA LYS A 57 23.28 -8.91 13.12
C LYS A 57 22.27 -8.17 13.99
N GLN A 58 22.63 -7.88 15.24
CA GLN A 58 21.84 -7.05 16.16
C GLN A 58 22.80 -6.14 16.95
N PRO A 59 22.50 -4.83 17.12
CA PRO A 59 21.32 -4.12 16.61
C PRO A 59 21.41 -3.80 15.11
N ILE A 60 20.27 -3.76 14.42
CA ILE A 60 20.14 -3.30 13.03
C ILE A 60 19.84 -1.80 13.01
N GLY A 61 20.65 -1.05 12.27
CA GLY A 61 20.51 0.39 12.07
C GLY A 61 19.99 0.76 10.67
N PRO A 62 19.66 2.04 10.43
CA PRO A 62 19.23 2.53 9.12
C PRO A 62 20.22 2.23 7.98
N GLU A 63 21.52 2.36 8.25
CA GLU A 63 22.60 2.11 7.29
C GLU A 63 22.65 0.67 6.78
N ASP A 64 22.18 -0.28 7.59
CA ASP A 64 22.14 -1.70 7.23
C ASP A 64 21.08 -1.98 6.15
N VAL A 65 19.97 -1.23 6.16
CA VAL A 65 18.85 -1.45 5.24
C VAL A 65 18.89 -0.56 4.01
N LEU A 66 19.54 0.62 4.07
CA LEU A 66 19.65 1.56 2.95
C LEU A 66 20.33 0.95 1.72
N GLY A 67 21.25 0.00 1.92
CA GLY A 67 21.99 -0.69 0.86
C GLY A 67 21.29 -1.91 0.26
N LEU A 68 20.18 -2.38 0.84
CA LEU A 68 19.55 -3.65 0.43
C LEU A 68 19.06 -3.61 -1.02
N GLN A 69 19.52 -4.56 -1.82
CA GLN A 69 19.15 -4.66 -3.24
C GLN A 69 18.01 -5.65 -3.50
N ARG A 70 17.58 -6.40 -2.47
CA ARG A 70 16.56 -7.43 -2.56
C ARG A 70 15.65 -7.40 -1.34
N ILE A 71 14.45 -7.95 -1.49
CA ILE A 71 13.54 -8.21 -0.37
C ILE A 71 14.24 -9.13 0.65
N THR A 72 14.04 -8.90 1.95
CA THR A 72 14.59 -9.83 2.95
C THR A 72 13.80 -11.14 2.95
N GLY A 73 14.49 -12.27 3.13
CA GLY A 73 13.87 -13.59 3.18
C GLY A 73 13.04 -13.85 4.44
N ASP A 74 13.29 -13.10 5.52
CA ASP A 74 12.54 -13.18 6.78
C ASP A 74 12.49 -11.80 7.46
N TYR A 75 11.75 -11.69 8.55
CA TYR A 75 11.72 -10.50 9.39
C TYR A 75 13.07 -10.27 10.09
N LEU A 76 13.54 -9.02 10.06
CA LEU A 76 14.79 -8.61 10.69
C LEU A 76 14.67 -8.31 12.20
N CYS A 77 13.45 -8.30 12.75
CA CYS A 77 13.20 -8.12 14.17
C CYS A 77 11.96 -8.89 14.62
N SER A 78 11.93 -9.30 15.90
CA SER A 78 10.78 -9.94 16.52
C SER A 78 9.73 -8.89 16.95
N PRO A 79 8.45 -9.28 17.12
CA PRO A 79 7.42 -8.37 17.62
C PRO A 79 7.72 -7.79 19.00
N GLU A 80 8.47 -8.50 19.84
CA GLU A 80 8.85 -8.10 21.19
C GLU A 80 9.83 -6.92 21.21
N GLU A 81 10.56 -6.68 20.11
CA GLU A 81 11.46 -5.53 19.97
C GLU A 81 10.69 -4.20 19.87
N ASN A 82 9.37 -4.24 19.59
CA ASN A 82 8.48 -3.09 19.68
C ASN A 82 8.12 -2.75 21.15
N ILE A 83 9.15 -2.43 21.94
CA ILE A 83 9.02 -2.04 23.35
C ILE A 83 8.24 -0.74 23.56
N TYR A 84 8.07 0.05 22.49
CA TYR A 84 7.33 1.32 22.47
C TYR A 84 5.83 1.13 22.25
N LYS A 85 5.39 -0.11 21.97
CA LYS A 85 3.98 -0.46 21.70
C LYS A 85 3.38 0.41 20.59
N ILE A 86 4.15 0.65 19.53
CA ILE A 86 3.68 1.35 18.35
C ILE A 86 2.67 0.43 17.65
N ASP A 87 1.42 0.87 17.51
CA ASP A 87 0.37 0.11 16.80
C ASP A 87 -0.27 0.98 15.72
N PHE A 88 -0.17 0.56 14.46
CA PHE A 88 -0.84 1.21 13.34
C PHE A 88 -2.32 0.83 13.35
N VAL A 89 -3.19 1.84 13.47
CA VAL A 89 -4.64 1.64 13.61
C VAL A 89 -5.42 2.10 12.39
N ARG A 90 -4.82 2.92 11.53
CA ARG A 90 -5.42 3.31 10.25
C ARG A 90 -4.35 3.62 9.23
N PHE A 91 -4.61 3.22 8.00
CA PHE A 91 -3.80 3.56 6.84
C PHE A 91 -4.74 3.97 5.70
N LYS A 92 -4.45 5.10 5.06
CA LYS A 92 -5.23 5.63 3.93
C LYS A 92 -4.29 6.17 2.88
N ILE A 93 -4.45 5.74 1.64
CA ILE A 93 -3.75 6.29 0.47
C ILE A 93 -4.73 7.11 -0.35
N ARG A 94 -4.35 8.34 -0.72
CA ARG A 94 -5.06 9.14 -1.71
C ARG A 94 -4.16 9.54 -2.86
N ASP A 95 -4.73 9.67 -4.04
CA ASP A 95 -4.10 10.39 -5.15
C ASP A 95 -4.07 11.89 -4.81
N MET A 96 -2.90 12.51 -4.95
CA MET A 96 -2.71 13.94 -4.66
C MET A 96 -3.25 14.84 -5.78
N ASP A 97 -3.36 14.33 -7.01
CA ASP A 97 -3.82 15.12 -8.15
C ASP A 97 -5.37 15.14 -8.23
N SER A 98 -6.04 14.00 -8.02
CA SER A 98 -7.52 13.92 -8.02
C SER A 98 -8.19 13.99 -6.64
N GLY A 99 -7.45 13.73 -5.56
CA GLY A 99 -8.00 13.57 -4.22
C GLY A 99 -8.71 12.24 -3.96
N THR A 100 -8.76 11.34 -4.95
CA THR A 100 -9.41 10.02 -4.85
C THR A 100 -8.74 9.17 -3.78
N VAL A 101 -9.52 8.57 -2.87
CA VAL A 101 -9.01 7.60 -1.91
C VAL A 101 -8.82 6.28 -2.64
N LEU A 102 -7.56 5.89 -2.82
CA LEU A 102 -7.17 4.68 -3.53
C LEU A 102 -7.26 3.46 -2.61
N PHE A 103 -7.04 3.66 -1.32
CA PHE A 103 -7.04 2.59 -0.32
C PHE A 103 -7.33 3.14 1.07
N GLU A 104 -8.09 2.42 1.88
CA GLU A 104 -8.24 2.73 3.30
C GLU A 104 -8.50 1.45 4.10
N ILE A 105 -7.70 1.25 5.15
CA ILE A 105 -7.91 0.19 6.14
C ILE A 105 -7.90 0.79 7.54
N LYS A 106 -8.83 0.32 8.38
CA LYS A 106 -8.91 0.63 9.80
C LYS A 106 -8.83 -0.65 10.59
N LYS A 107 -7.90 -0.72 11.53
CA LYS A 107 -7.83 -1.83 12.47
C LYS A 107 -9.00 -1.73 13.44
N PRO A 108 -9.80 -2.81 13.63
CA PRO A 108 -10.88 -2.78 14.60
C PRO A 108 -10.32 -2.55 16.02
N PRO A 109 -11.09 -1.88 16.88
CA PRO A 109 -10.70 -1.61 18.26
C PRO A 109 -10.45 -2.93 19.01
N VAL A 110 -9.53 -2.88 19.99
CA VAL A 110 -9.07 -4.08 20.73
C VAL A 110 -10.23 -4.84 21.38
N SER A 111 -11.31 -4.14 21.76
CA SER A 111 -12.53 -4.72 22.34
C SER A 111 -13.29 -5.67 21.41
N GLU A 112 -13.11 -5.56 20.10
CA GLU A 112 -13.78 -6.39 19.09
C GLU A 112 -12.89 -7.53 18.57
N ARG A 113 -11.63 -7.60 19.02
CA ARG A 113 -10.74 -8.70 18.67
C ARG A 113 -11.13 -9.91 19.50
N LEU A 114 -11.66 -10.94 18.83
CA LEU A 114 -11.99 -12.22 19.48
C LEU A 114 -10.74 -12.77 20.19
N PRO A 115 -10.87 -13.33 21.41
CA PRO A 115 -9.77 -13.97 22.10
C PRO A 115 -9.41 -15.27 21.37
N ILE A 116 -8.54 -15.17 20.36
CA ILE A 116 -7.96 -16.34 19.69
C ILE A 116 -6.98 -16.98 20.69
N ASN A 117 -7.04 -18.30 20.85
CA ASN A 117 -6.18 -19.06 21.75
C ASN A 117 -4.71 -18.69 21.51
N ARG A 118 -3.97 -18.32 22.58
CA ARG A 118 -2.54 -17.92 22.55
C ARG A 118 -1.59 -18.94 21.88
N ARG A 119 -2.05 -20.15 21.56
CA ARG A 119 -1.25 -21.23 20.97
C ARG A 119 -1.31 -21.27 19.44
N ASP A 120 -2.24 -20.54 18.82
CA ASP A 120 -2.46 -20.54 17.36
C ASP A 120 -2.29 -19.16 16.71
N LEU A 121 -1.84 -18.13 17.46
CA LEU A 121 -1.50 -16.84 16.86
C LEU A 121 -0.12 -16.94 16.21
N ASP A 122 -0.07 -16.81 14.89
CA ASP A 122 1.16 -16.46 14.19
C ASP A 122 1.74 -15.18 14.84
N PRO A 123 2.96 -15.20 15.39
CA PRO A 123 3.60 -14.00 15.94
C PRO A 123 3.78 -12.90 14.89
N ASN A 124 3.74 -13.24 13.60
CA ASN A 124 3.77 -12.27 12.50
C ASN A 124 2.38 -11.84 12.02
N ALA A 125 1.30 -12.28 12.66
CA ALA A 125 -0.06 -11.90 12.32
C ALA A 125 -0.22 -10.36 12.29
N GLY A 126 -0.55 -9.84 11.09
CA GLY A 126 -0.73 -8.40 10.84
C GLY A 126 0.55 -7.62 10.47
N ARG A 127 1.71 -8.28 10.32
CA ARG A 127 2.94 -7.67 9.79
C ARG A 127 3.08 -7.79 8.27
N PHE A 128 2.20 -8.55 7.63
CA PHE A 128 2.12 -8.71 6.18
C PHE A 128 0.81 -8.13 5.65
N VAL A 129 0.87 -7.39 4.54
CA VAL A 129 -0.31 -6.86 3.85
C VAL A 129 -0.24 -7.17 2.36
N ARG A 130 -1.32 -7.71 1.80
CA ARG A 130 -1.49 -7.92 0.36
C ARG A 130 -2.36 -6.82 -0.23
N TYR A 131 -1.79 -6.02 -1.13
CA TYR A 131 -2.50 -4.93 -1.78
C TYR A 131 -3.02 -5.32 -3.15
N GLN A 132 -4.28 -4.99 -3.43
CA GLN A 132 -4.87 -5.14 -4.75
C GLN A 132 -5.15 -3.77 -5.38
N PHE A 133 -4.25 -3.34 -6.26
CA PHE A 133 -4.41 -2.08 -6.99
C PHE A 133 -4.80 -2.31 -8.45
N THR A 134 -5.30 -1.24 -9.07
CA THR A 134 -5.58 -1.22 -10.50
C THR A 134 -4.32 -0.80 -11.29
N PRO A 135 -4.25 -1.10 -12.60
CA PRO A 135 -3.17 -0.64 -13.46
C PRO A 135 -2.96 0.89 -13.45
N ALA A 136 -4.02 1.66 -13.15
CA ALA A 136 -3.96 3.12 -13.09
C ALA A 136 -3.03 3.61 -11.96
N PHE A 137 -2.86 2.81 -10.89
CA PHE A 137 -2.02 3.15 -9.75
C PHE A 137 -0.55 3.38 -10.16
N LEU A 138 -0.03 2.59 -11.10
CA LEU A 138 1.34 2.70 -11.61
C LEU A 138 1.59 3.95 -12.47
N ARG A 139 0.53 4.70 -12.82
CA ARG A 139 0.62 5.93 -13.60
C ARG A 139 0.49 7.19 -12.75
N LEU A 140 0.23 7.03 -11.46
CA LEU A 140 0.10 8.15 -10.53
C LEU A 140 1.45 8.85 -10.37
N ARG A 141 1.41 10.19 -10.31
CA ARG A 141 2.60 11.01 -10.08
C ARG A 141 2.97 11.05 -8.61
N GLN A 142 1.97 11.22 -7.75
CA GLN A 142 2.17 11.46 -6.32
C GLN A 142 0.97 10.94 -5.52
N VAL A 143 1.24 10.23 -4.43
CA VAL A 143 0.19 9.79 -3.50
C VAL A 143 0.50 10.29 -2.09
N GLY A 144 -0.56 10.61 -1.35
CA GLY A 144 -0.49 10.96 0.07
C GLY A 144 -0.97 9.78 0.91
N ALA A 145 -0.10 9.25 1.76
CA ALA A 145 -0.43 8.17 2.68
C ALA A 145 -0.59 8.71 4.10
N THR A 146 -1.82 8.74 4.59
CA THR A 146 -2.13 9.08 5.98
C THR A 146 -2.06 7.82 6.85
N VAL A 147 -1.23 7.85 7.88
CA VAL A 147 -1.13 6.81 8.92
C VAL A 147 -1.61 7.36 10.25
N GLU A 148 -2.47 6.62 10.94
CA GLU A 148 -2.75 6.83 12.37
C GLU A 148 -2.18 5.66 13.16
N PHE A 149 -1.49 5.98 14.24
CA PHE A 149 -0.88 4.99 15.11
C PHE A 149 -0.94 5.43 16.57
N THR A 150 -0.97 4.46 17.48
CA THR A 150 -0.86 4.70 18.92
C THR A 150 0.54 4.39 19.39
N VAL A 151 0.99 5.12 20.42
CA VAL A 151 2.27 4.89 21.09
C VAL A 151 2.01 4.54 22.56
N GLY A 152 2.81 3.64 23.11
CA GLY A 152 2.78 3.28 24.52
C GLY A 152 3.29 4.38 25.46
N ASP A 153 3.62 3.99 26.68
CA ASP A 153 4.03 4.87 27.77
C ASP A 153 5.45 5.43 27.62
N LYS A 154 6.30 4.79 26.82
CA LYS A 154 7.66 5.23 26.56
C LYS A 154 7.68 6.34 25.49
N PRO A 155 8.43 7.43 25.69
CA PRO A 155 8.62 8.43 24.65
C PRO A 155 9.34 7.82 23.45
N VAL A 156 8.90 8.21 22.25
CA VAL A 156 9.49 7.80 20.99
C VAL A 156 10.14 9.02 20.36
N ASN A 157 11.47 8.98 20.26
CA ASN A 157 12.28 10.00 19.61
C ASN A 157 12.79 9.47 18.26
N ASN A 158 13.04 10.40 17.34
CA ASN A 158 13.59 10.10 16.01
C ASN A 158 12.89 8.91 15.33
N PHE A 159 11.54 8.89 15.37
CA PHE A 159 10.80 7.81 14.73
C PHE A 159 10.95 7.96 13.21
N ARG A 160 11.49 6.93 12.57
CA ARG A 160 11.87 6.93 11.15
C ARG A 160 11.39 5.66 10.49
N MET A 161 10.93 5.74 9.25
CA MET A 161 10.60 4.59 8.43
C MET A 161 11.38 4.63 7.13
N ILE A 162 12.06 3.53 6.83
CA ILE A 162 12.66 3.27 5.52
C ILE A 162 11.82 2.19 4.85
N GLU A 163 11.19 2.53 3.73
CA GLU A 163 10.38 1.60 2.95
C GLU A 163 11.01 1.36 1.59
N ARG A 164 11.21 0.09 1.24
CA ARG A 164 11.91 -0.32 0.02
C ARG A 164 11.02 -1.21 -0.81
N HIS A 165 10.82 -0.83 -2.07
CA HIS A 165 9.98 -1.55 -3.02
C HIS A 165 10.85 -2.26 -4.05
N TYR A 166 10.52 -3.51 -4.36
CA TYR A 166 11.24 -4.36 -5.28
C TYR A 166 10.29 -5.00 -6.27
N PHE A 167 10.73 -5.20 -7.51
CA PHE A 167 10.09 -6.10 -8.47
C PHE A 167 11.09 -7.18 -8.86
N ARG A 168 10.78 -8.47 -8.63
CA ARG A 168 11.69 -9.58 -8.93
C ARG A 168 13.11 -9.38 -8.38
N ASN A 169 13.23 -8.95 -7.12
CA ASN A 169 14.51 -8.65 -6.46
C ASN A 169 15.31 -7.50 -7.09
N GLN A 170 14.66 -6.58 -7.81
CA GLN A 170 15.27 -5.34 -8.29
C GLN A 170 14.63 -4.16 -7.56
N LEU A 171 15.44 -3.34 -6.89
CA LEU A 171 14.97 -2.15 -6.19
C LEU A 171 14.31 -1.18 -7.17
N LEU A 172 13.03 -0.91 -6.96
CA LEU A 172 12.25 0.11 -7.66
C LEU A 172 12.52 1.49 -7.07
N LYS A 173 12.32 1.59 -5.75
CA LYS A 173 12.42 2.85 -5.01
C LYS A 173 12.63 2.56 -3.52
N SER A 174 13.36 3.45 -2.86
CA SER A 174 13.42 3.54 -1.41
C SER A 174 12.83 4.88 -1.00
N PHE A 175 11.90 4.85 -0.04
CA PHE A 175 11.36 6.01 0.64
C PHE A 175 11.93 6.05 2.05
N ASP A 176 12.20 7.25 2.55
CA ASP A 176 12.84 7.49 3.83
C ASP A 176 12.12 8.65 4.51
N PHE A 177 11.30 8.33 5.49
CA PHE A 177 10.42 9.28 6.15
C PHE A 177 10.78 9.40 7.63
N HIS A 178 10.79 10.64 8.11
CA HIS A 178 10.95 10.95 9.53
C HIS A 178 9.62 11.44 10.08
N PHE A 179 9.07 10.70 11.04
CA PHE A 179 7.89 11.10 11.81
C PHE A 179 8.25 12.15 12.87
N GLY A 180 9.48 12.07 13.41
CA GLY A 180 9.96 12.96 14.47
C GLY A 180 9.59 12.45 15.87
N PHE A 181 9.20 13.36 16.75
CA PHE A 181 8.79 13.04 18.12
C PHE A 181 7.32 12.59 18.14
N CYS A 182 7.04 11.45 18.79
CA CYS A 182 5.67 10.98 18.99
C CYS A 182 5.25 11.11 20.45
N ILE A 183 4.05 11.64 20.67
CA ILE A 183 3.53 11.90 22.02
C ILE A 183 3.23 10.54 22.70
N PRO A 184 3.79 10.26 23.90
CA PRO A 184 3.51 9.03 24.64
C PRO A 184 2.03 8.89 25.00
N SER A 185 1.56 7.66 25.13
CA SER A 185 0.20 7.30 25.58
C SER A 185 -0.91 8.01 24.79
N SER A 186 -0.67 8.21 23.48
CA SER A 186 -1.56 8.98 22.62
C SER A 186 -1.69 8.36 21.24
N LYS A 187 -2.68 8.85 20.49
CA LYS A 187 -2.80 8.61 19.06
C LYS A 187 -2.08 9.74 18.31
N ASN A 188 -1.24 9.36 17.37
CA ASN A 188 -0.50 10.24 16.48
C ASN A 188 -0.99 10.02 15.04
N THR A 189 -0.91 11.06 14.23
CA THR A 189 -1.25 11.03 12.81
C THR A 189 -0.09 11.62 12.02
N CYS A 190 0.34 10.92 10.97
CA CYS A 190 1.33 11.42 10.03
C CYS A 190 0.82 11.25 8.60
N GLU A 191 1.28 12.13 7.72
CA GLU A 191 1.03 12.01 6.29
C GLU A 191 2.36 12.00 5.55
N HIS A 192 2.63 10.90 4.87
CA HIS A 192 3.80 10.73 4.01
C HIS A 192 3.41 11.00 2.57
N ILE A 193 4.22 11.81 1.89
CA ILE A 193 4.03 12.10 0.48
C ILE A 193 5.00 11.25 -0.32
N TYR A 194 4.45 10.40 -1.18
CA TYR A 194 5.20 9.51 -2.04
C TYR A 194 5.26 10.11 -3.43
N ASP A 195 6.44 10.57 -3.82
CA ASP A 195 6.74 10.93 -5.20
C ASP A 195 7.14 9.67 -5.96
N PHE A 196 6.25 9.20 -6.83
CA PHE A 196 6.53 8.02 -7.62
C PHE A 196 7.63 8.37 -8.63
N PRO A 197 8.68 7.53 -8.75
CA PRO A 197 9.61 7.71 -9.85
C PRO A 197 8.81 7.61 -11.15
N PRO A 198 9.14 8.37 -12.19
CA PRO A 198 8.71 7.99 -13.52
C PRO A 198 9.18 6.54 -13.71
N LEU A 199 8.24 5.60 -13.85
CA LEU A 199 8.55 4.20 -14.18
C LEU A 199 8.99 4.15 -15.66
N SER A 200 10.05 4.87 -15.98
CA SER A 200 10.66 5.02 -17.29
C SER A 200 11.85 4.07 -17.42
N GLU A 201 11.89 3.36 -18.55
CA GLU A 201 12.98 2.68 -19.29
C GLU A 201 14.19 2.04 -18.55
N GLU A 202 14.71 2.63 -17.46
CA GLU A 202 15.93 2.19 -16.77
C GLU A 202 15.76 0.87 -15.98
N LEU A 203 14.56 0.60 -15.47
CA LEU A 203 14.25 -0.65 -14.75
C LEU A 203 14.40 -1.90 -15.63
N ILE A 204 14.28 -1.77 -16.96
CA ILE A 204 14.49 -2.89 -17.91
C ILE A 204 15.93 -2.96 -18.39
N LEU A 205 16.64 -1.83 -18.54
CA LEU A 205 18.02 -1.82 -19.02
C LEU A 205 18.96 -2.63 -18.10
N LYS A 206 18.71 -2.64 -16.78
CA LYS A 206 19.48 -3.45 -15.82
C LYS A 206 19.14 -4.95 -15.88
N SER A 207 17.95 -5.33 -16.34
CA SER A 207 17.49 -6.74 -16.34
C SER A 207 17.92 -7.54 -17.57
N LYS A 208 18.30 -6.89 -18.68
CA LYS A 208 18.66 -7.57 -19.94
C LYS A 208 20.13 -7.48 -20.36
N GLY A 209 21.00 -6.77 -19.63
CA GLY A 209 22.41 -6.61 -20.05
C GLY A 209 22.57 -6.01 -21.45
N LEU A 210 21.56 -5.26 -21.92
CA LEU A 210 21.56 -4.67 -23.25
C LEU A 210 22.30 -3.33 -23.20
N ALA A 211 23.39 -3.24 -23.96
CA ALA A 211 24.21 -2.04 -24.06
C ALA A 211 23.40 -0.84 -24.57
N GLN A 212 23.72 0.35 -24.05
CA GLN A 212 23.18 1.63 -24.47
C GLN A 212 23.38 1.82 -25.98
N GLY A 213 22.30 1.83 -26.75
CA GLY A 213 22.28 2.23 -28.16
C GLY A 213 21.51 3.55 -28.32
N PRO A 214 21.89 4.45 -29.25
CA PRO A 214 21.37 5.82 -29.31
C PRO A 214 19.97 5.97 -29.93
N ASP A 215 19.30 4.89 -30.34
CA ASP A 215 18.02 4.95 -31.07
C ASP A 215 16.89 4.25 -30.28
N LEU A 216 16.43 4.85 -29.18
CA LEU A 216 15.28 4.34 -28.42
C LEU A 216 13.97 4.99 -28.86
N CYS A 217 13.08 4.17 -29.43
CA CYS A 217 11.69 4.51 -29.75
C CYS A 217 10.91 4.93 -28.48
N PRO A 218 9.90 5.83 -28.55
CA PRO A 218 9.15 6.32 -27.38
C PRO A 218 8.25 5.30 -26.63
N GLY A 219 8.42 3.98 -26.84
CA GLY A 219 7.49 2.94 -26.41
C GLY A 219 7.90 2.11 -25.19
N TRP A 220 9.11 2.30 -24.63
CA TRP A 220 9.68 1.37 -23.64
C TRP A 220 9.17 1.58 -22.20
N THR A 221 8.63 2.76 -21.87
CA THR A 221 7.91 3.05 -20.61
C THR A 221 6.77 2.04 -20.36
N SER A 222 6.22 1.44 -21.41
CA SER A 222 5.11 0.49 -21.32
C SER A 222 5.50 -0.90 -20.82
N LEU A 223 6.76 -1.33 -20.96
CA LEU A 223 7.10 -2.75 -20.74
C LEU A 223 7.27 -3.09 -19.26
N ALA A 224 7.89 -2.21 -18.45
CA ALA A 224 8.06 -2.46 -17.00
C ALA A 224 6.71 -2.47 -16.28
N VAL A 225 5.88 -1.47 -16.58
CA VAL A 225 4.50 -1.39 -16.10
C VAL A 225 3.71 -2.63 -16.54
N SER A 226 3.84 -3.05 -17.81
CA SER A 226 3.18 -4.25 -18.30
C SER A 226 3.63 -5.52 -17.58
N GLU A 227 4.91 -5.66 -17.23
CA GLU A 227 5.41 -6.81 -16.47
C GLU A 227 4.84 -6.81 -15.05
N MET A 228 4.84 -5.67 -14.35
CA MET A 228 4.25 -5.56 -13.01
C MET A 228 2.76 -5.89 -12.98
N ILE A 229 2.01 -5.52 -14.04
CA ILE A 229 0.58 -5.87 -14.18
C ILE A 229 0.38 -7.37 -14.43
N ARG A 230 1.23 -8.01 -15.25
CA ARG A 230 1.12 -9.44 -15.60
C ARG A 230 1.60 -10.38 -14.49
N HIS A 231 2.36 -9.85 -13.55
CA HIS A 231 3.04 -10.62 -12.51
C HIS A 231 2.62 -10.13 -11.12
N PRO A 232 1.35 -10.39 -10.70
CA PRO A 232 0.87 -9.99 -9.40
C PRO A 232 1.72 -10.62 -8.28
N TYR A 233 1.90 -9.87 -7.20
CA TYR A 233 2.65 -10.27 -6.00
C TYR A 233 4.17 -10.45 -6.18
N GLU A 234 4.69 -10.34 -7.42
CA GLU A 234 6.14 -10.26 -7.67
C GLU A 234 6.72 -8.87 -7.39
N THR A 235 5.86 -7.87 -7.20
CA THR A 235 6.22 -6.60 -6.56
C THR A 235 6.02 -6.75 -5.06
N GLN A 236 7.07 -6.46 -4.29
CA GLN A 236 7.10 -6.66 -2.84
C GLN A 236 7.79 -5.47 -2.16
N SER A 237 7.51 -5.25 -0.89
CA SER A 237 8.20 -4.22 -0.09
C SER A 237 8.55 -4.67 1.31
N ASP A 238 9.63 -4.05 1.82
CA ASP A 238 10.00 -4.07 3.23
C ASP A 238 9.85 -2.68 3.81
N SER A 239 9.09 -2.54 4.90
CA SER A 239 8.96 -1.30 5.68
C SER A 239 9.67 -1.49 7.03
N PHE A 240 10.82 -0.85 7.19
CA PHE A 240 11.66 -0.89 8.39
C PHE A 240 11.40 0.35 9.25
N TYR A 241 11.08 0.16 10.53
CA TYR A 241 10.78 1.24 11.46
C TYR A 241 11.84 1.32 12.55
N PHE A 242 12.40 2.52 12.73
CA PHE A 242 13.49 2.79 13.65
C PHE A 242 13.06 3.79 14.72
N VAL A 243 13.52 3.57 15.94
CA VAL A 243 13.45 4.53 17.05
C VAL A 243 14.87 4.69 17.58
N ASP A 244 15.38 5.92 17.61
CA ASP A 244 16.77 6.22 17.97
C ASP A 244 17.77 5.29 17.24
N ASP A 245 17.59 5.18 15.91
CA ASP A 245 18.40 4.38 14.97
C ASP A 245 18.47 2.87 15.28
N ARG A 246 17.51 2.35 16.05
CA ARG A 246 17.36 0.90 16.29
C ARG A 246 16.08 0.40 15.65
N LEU A 247 16.18 -0.69 14.89
CA LEU A 247 15.02 -1.36 14.31
C LEU A 247 14.10 -1.87 15.43
N VAL A 248 12.82 -1.47 15.39
CA VAL A 248 11.80 -1.89 16.38
C VAL A 248 10.61 -2.60 15.74
N MET A 249 10.36 -2.35 14.46
CA MET A 249 9.32 -3.04 13.69
C MET A 249 9.79 -3.24 12.27
N HIS A 250 9.31 -4.31 11.67
CA HIS A 250 9.54 -4.61 10.26
C HIS A 250 8.27 -5.24 9.70
N ASN A 251 7.66 -4.57 8.73
CA ASN A 251 6.47 -5.03 8.04
C ASN A 251 6.81 -5.34 6.59
N LYS A 252 6.02 -6.22 5.98
CA LYS A 252 6.18 -6.66 4.59
C LYS A 252 4.87 -6.47 3.83
N ALA A 253 4.97 -6.30 2.53
CA ALA A 253 3.80 -6.32 1.67
C ALA A 253 4.10 -6.88 0.28
N ASP A 254 3.06 -7.34 -0.40
CA ASP A 254 3.07 -7.62 -1.83
C ASP A 254 1.92 -6.89 -2.55
N TYR A 255 2.09 -6.72 -3.86
CA TYR A 255 1.22 -5.85 -4.66
C TYR A 255 0.75 -6.56 -5.92
N SER A 256 -0.55 -6.53 -6.15
CA SER A 256 -1.17 -6.78 -7.46
C SER A 256 -1.53 -5.46 -8.13
N TYR A 257 -1.36 -5.39 -9.44
CA TYR A 257 -1.81 -4.27 -10.29
C TYR A 257 -2.77 -4.74 -11.38
N SER A 258 -3.36 -5.94 -11.26
CA SER A 258 -4.25 -6.52 -12.28
C SER A 258 -5.63 -5.87 -12.31
N GLY A 259 -6.05 -5.21 -11.21
CA GLY A 259 -7.40 -4.65 -11.07
C GLY A 259 -8.51 -5.68 -10.85
N THR A 260 -8.17 -6.91 -10.51
CA THR A 260 -9.12 -7.98 -10.13
C THR A 260 -8.79 -8.48 -8.73
N PRO A 261 -9.80 -8.63 -7.83
CA PRO A 261 -9.67 -9.35 -6.57
C PRO A 261 -9.07 -10.75 -6.72
#